data_AF-A0A1H3NJE5-F1
#
_entry.id   AF-A0A1H3NJE5-F1
#
_cell.length_a   1.000
_cell.length_b   1.000
_cell.length_c   1.000
_cell.angle_alpha   90.00
_cell.angle_beta   90.00
_cell.angle_gamma   90.00
#
_symmetry.space_group_name_H-M   'P 1'
#
loop_
_entity.id
_entity.type
_entity.pdbx_description
1 polymer ?
#
loop_
_entity_poly.entity_id
_entity_poly.type
_entity_poly.pdbx_seq_one_letter_code
_entity_poly.pdbx_strand_id
1 'polypeptide(L)'
;MTPSKSTALVPFSGTNNTLAKHGSSLHAQPLLAGEDVTLHNREEVRKHLPDILGRALARAWLDPEFERHFSTRPLVALEDSGVHLPSTMLIEVTKSVADRPKIVVYEQQPGSKFKSRVLYLQLVMVAGK
;
A
#
# COMPACT_ATOMS: atom_id res chain seq x y z
N MET A 1 -50.76 26.65 -42.39
CA MET A 1 -49.71 25.86 -43.06
C MET A 1 -48.37 26.31 -42.52
N THR A 2 -47.78 25.56 -41.58
CA THR A 2 -46.40 25.65 -41.02
C THR A 2 -46.26 24.51 -39.97
N PRO A 3 -45.05 24.03 -39.63
CA PRO A 3 -44.22 23.15 -40.46
C PRO A 3 -43.96 21.78 -39.78
N SER A 4 -43.67 20.76 -40.59
CA SER A 4 -43.39 19.39 -40.16
C SER A 4 -42.03 19.30 -39.44
N LYS A 5 -42.04 18.90 -38.17
CA LYS A 5 -40.83 18.75 -37.34
C LYS A 5 -40.24 17.35 -37.56
N SER A 6 -39.22 17.27 -38.41
CA SER A 6 -38.54 16.03 -38.76
C SER A 6 -37.75 15.49 -37.56
N THR A 7 -38.16 14.33 -37.03
CA THR A 7 -37.43 13.57 -35.99
C THR A 7 -36.61 12.47 -36.66
N ALA A 8 -35.50 12.86 -37.28
CA ALA A 8 -34.50 11.89 -37.76
C ALA A 8 -33.52 11.56 -36.63
N LEU A 9 -33.38 10.27 -36.32
CA LEU A 9 -32.38 9.75 -35.39
C LEU A 9 -30.99 9.87 -36.05
N VAL A 10 -30.11 10.66 -35.44
CA VAL A 10 -28.72 10.80 -35.88
C VAL A 10 -27.90 9.67 -35.24
N PRO A 11 -27.17 8.84 -36.01
CA PRO A 11 -26.30 7.83 -35.44
C PRO A 11 -25.13 8.51 -34.72
N PHE A 12 -25.03 8.30 -33.41
CA PHE A 12 -23.84 8.66 -32.65
C PHE A 12 -22.76 7.63 -32.99
N SER A 13 -21.69 8.07 -33.65
CA SER A 13 -20.50 7.23 -33.84
C SER A 13 -19.91 6.98 -32.46
N GLY A 14 -20.21 5.81 -31.90
CA GLY A 14 -19.65 5.34 -30.65
C GLY A 14 -18.14 5.24 -30.79
N THR A 15 -17.41 6.27 -30.38
CA THR A 15 -16.04 6.11 -29.91
C THR A 15 -16.14 5.30 -28.64
N ASN A 16 -16.27 3.99 -28.80
CA ASN A 16 -16.21 3.05 -27.70
C ASN A 16 -14.76 3.02 -27.27
N ASN A 17 -14.48 3.91 -26.33
CA ASN A 17 -13.41 3.86 -25.37
C ASN A 17 -13.08 2.38 -25.12
N THR A 18 -11.89 1.95 -25.51
CA THR A 18 -11.44 0.59 -25.30
C THR A 18 -11.39 0.37 -23.79
N LEU A 19 -12.49 -0.12 -23.23
CA LEU A 19 -12.53 -0.80 -21.96
C LEU A 19 -11.45 -1.87 -22.08
N ALA A 20 -10.31 -1.59 -21.46
CA ALA A 20 -9.19 -2.50 -21.39
C ALA A 20 -9.75 -3.82 -20.89
N LYS A 21 -9.78 -4.78 -21.82
CA LYS A 21 -10.10 -6.16 -21.61
C LYS A 21 -9.30 -6.58 -20.38
N HIS A 22 -9.95 -6.78 -19.24
CA HIS A 22 -9.35 -7.40 -18.06
C HIS A 22 -9.10 -8.88 -18.39
N GLY A 23 -8.20 -9.11 -19.34
CA GLY A 23 -7.57 -10.39 -19.56
C GLY A 23 -6.60 -10.56 -18.42
N SER A 24 -6.93 -11.47 -17.50
CA SER A 24 -6.04 -12.29 -16.69
C SER A 24 -4.58 -11.80 -16.62
N SER A 25 -4.37 -10.61 -16.06
CA SER A 25 -3.05 -10.14 -15.65
C SER A 25 -2.96 -10.51 -14.19
N LEU A 26 -1.91 -11.23 -13.82
CA LEU A 26 -1.42 -11.38 -12.46
C LEU A 26 -1.78 -10.11 -11.67
N HIS A 27 -2.58 -10.24 -10.60
CA HIS A 27 -3.07 -9.11 -9.81
C HIS A 27 -1.92 -8.15 -9.52
N ALA A 28 -1.81 -7.07 -10.31
CA ALA A 28 -0.85 -6.02 -10.05
C ALA A 28 -1.36 -5.33 -8.78
N GLN A 29 -0.81 -5.74 -7.63
CA GLN A 29 -1.19 -5.13 -6.37
C GLN A 29 -0.89 -3.63 -6.45
N PRO A 30 -1.79 -2.78 -5.94
CA PRO A 30 -1.54 -1.35 -5.96
C PRO A 30 -0.24 -1.04 -5.20
N LEU A 31 0.67 -0.34 -5.88
CA LEU A 31 1.99 0.02 -5.33
C LEU A 31 1.82 0.93 -4.11
N LEU A 32 2.47 0.58 -3.00
CA LEU A 32 2.33 1.33 -1.76
C LEU A 32 2.98 2.71 -1.81
N ALA A 33 4.04 2.89 -2.60
CA ALA A 33 4.70 4.19 -2.78
C ALA A 33 4.28 4.91 -4.08
N GLY A 34 3.34 4.34 -4.85
CA GLY A 34 2.99 4.81 -6.19
C GLY A 34 3.99 4.41 -7.28
N GLU A 35 5.22 4.09 -6.89
CA GLU A 35 6.30 3.53 -7.73
C GLU A 35 6.99 2.39 -6.98
N ASP A 36 7.87 1.67 -7.69
CA ASP A 36 8.73 0.66 -7.10
C ASP A 36 9.90 1.33 -6.37
N VAL A 37 10.00 1.12 -5.05
CA VAL A 37 10.97 1.79 -4.18
C VAL A 37 11.87 0.75 -3.54
N THR A 38 13.17 0.84 -3.85
CA THR A 38 14.21 0.05 -3.18
C THR A 38 14.96 0.93 -2.19
N LEU A 39 14.97 0.52 -0.92
CA LEU A 39 15.69 1.19 0.16
C LEU A 39 16.98 0.44 0.43
N HIS A 40 18.11 1.14 0.44
CA HIS A 40 19.43 0.52 0.54
C HIS A 40 20.07 0.63 1.92
N ASN A 41 19.74 1.69 2.67
CA ASN A 41 20.39 2.01 3.94
C ASN A 41 19.38 2.37 5.04
N ARG A 42 19.89 2.45 6.27
CA ARG A 42 19.10 2.76 7.46
C ARG A 42 18.48 4.15 7.41
N GLU A 43 19.18 5.12 6.83
CA GLU A 43 18.78 6.52 6.74
C GLU A 43 17.56 6.69 5.83
N GLU A 44 17.57 6.05 4.66
CA GLU A 44 16.45 5.98 3.70
C GLU A 44 15.24 5.29 4.31
N VAL A 45 15.47 4.15 4.98
CA VAL A 45 14.42 3.45 5.72
C VAL A 45 13.78 4.39 6.75
N ARG A 46 14.58 5.12 7.53
CA ARG A 46 14.04 6.05 8.53
C ARG A 46 13.28 7.22 7.91
N LYS A 47 13.67 7.67 6.72
CA LYS A 47 13.07 8.82 6.03
C LYS A 47 11.78 8.47 5.30
N HIS A 48 11.75 7.36 4.57
CA HIS A 48 10.67 7.01 3.64
C HIS A 48 9.69 5.97 4.19
N LEU A 49 10.18 5.02 4.99
CA LEU A 49 9.35 3.92 5.49
C LEU A 49 8.15 4.37 6.35
N PRO A 50 8.22 5.43 7.19
CA PRO A 50 7.05 5.87 7.96
C PRO A 50 5.83 6.21 7.09
N ASP A 51 6.05 6.90 5.97
CA ASP A 51 4.99 7.32 5.05
C ASP A 51 4.42 6.13 4.26
N ILE A 52 5.30 5.23 3.80
CA ILE A 52 4.91 3.97 3.16
C ILE A 52 4.10 3.08 4.10
N LEU A 53 4.55 2.92 5.35
CA LEU A 53 3.83 2.15 6.36
C LEU A 53 2.48 2.81 6.70
N GLY A 54 2.38 4.14 6.66
CA GLY A 54 1.12 4.87 6.78
C GLY A 54 0.11 4.47 5.69
N ARG A 55 0.56 4.43 4.42
CA ARG A 55 -0.26 3.94 3.29
C ARG A 55 -0.61 2.45 3.41
N ALA A 56 0.33 1.63 3.84
CA ALA A 56 0.10 0.20 4.08
C ALA A 56 -0.98 -0.03 5.15
N LEU A 57 -0.92 0.73 6.24
CA LEU A 57 -1.93 0.69 7.30
C LEU A 57 -3.30 1.14 6.79
N ALA A 58 -3.37 2.21 5.99
CA ALA A 58 -4.62 2.65 5.38
C ALA A 58 -5.20 1.57 4.44
N ARG A 59 -4.36 0.92 3.62
CA ARG A 59 -4.79 -0.20 2.77
C ARG A 59 -5.29 -1.38 3.61
N ALA A 60 -4.60 -1.73 4.69
CA ALA A 60 -5.01 -2.79 5.60
C ALA A 60 -6.37 -2.52 6.28
N TRP A 61 -6.83 -1.28 6.35
CA TRP A 61 -8.19 -0.97 6.81
C TRP A 61 -9.27 -1.25 5.76
N LEU A 62 -8.93 -1.15 4.47
CA LEU A 62 -9.88 -1.31 3.36
C LEU A 62 -9.86 -2.73 2.79
N ASP A 63 -8.74 -3.43 2.94
CA ASP A 63 -8.47 -4.75 2.36
C ASP A 63 -8.11 -5.76 3.46
N PRO A 64 -9.08 -6.59 3.90
CA PRO A 64 -8.85 -7.61 4.93
C PRO A 64 -7.86 -8.71 4.52
N GLU A 65 -7.70 -8.97 3.23
CA GLU A 65 -6.74 -9.95 2.74
C GLU A 65 -5.32 -9.42 2.86
N PHE A 66 -5.10 -8.18 2.42
CA PHE A 66 -3.84 -7.49 2.63
C PHE A 66 -3.53 -7.33 4.12
N GLU A 67 -4.51 -7.01 4.96
CA GLU A 67 -4.32 -6.89 6.41
C GLU A 67 -3.79 -8.18 7.05
N ARG A 68 -4.39 -9.32 6.70
CA ARG A 68 -3.94 -10.63 7.16
C ARG A 68 -2.54 -10.94 6.67
N HIS A 69 -2.27 -10.64 5.41
CA HIS A 69 -0.95 -10.88 4.81
C HIS A 69 0.13 -10.00 5.45
N PHE A 70 -0.12 -8.70 5.59
CA PHE A 70 0.79 -7.73 6.18
C PHE A 70 1.06 -8.03 7.67
N SER A 71 0.06 -8.51 8.41
CA SER A 71 0.23 -8.86 9.82
C SER A 71 1.05 -10.15 10.04
N THR A 72 0.97 -11.10 9.11
CA THR A 72 1.69 -12.39 9.22
C THR A 72 3.07 -12.36 8.57
N ARG A 73 3.22 -11.67 7.45
CA ARG A 73 4.45 -11.57 6.65
C ARG A 73 4.65 -10.13 6.15
N PRO A 74 4.96 -9.17 7.03
CA PRO A 74 5.02 -7.75 6.68
C PRO A 74 6.05 -7.44 5.59
N LEU A 75 7.24 -8.08 5.63
CA LEU A 75 8.28 -7.86 4.62
C LEU A 75 7.83 -8.30 3.22
N VAL A 76 7.19 -9.48 3.13
CA VAL A 76 6.70 -10.01 1.85
C VAL A 76 5.55 -9.17 1.32
N ALA A 77 4.63 -8.74 2.20
CA ALA A 77 3.52 -7.88 1.79
C ALA A 77 3.99 -6.50 1.28
N LEU A 78 5.09 -5.97 1.82
CA LEU A 78 5.72 -4.75 1.32
C LEU A 78 6.40 -4.98 -0.03
N GLU A 79 7.15 -6.07 -0.17
CA GLU A 79 7.82 -6.46 -1.41
C GLU A 79 6.82 -6.66 -2.56
N ASP A 80 5.74 -7.40 -2.32
CA ASP A 80 4.64 -7.61 -3.28
C ASP A 80 3.95 -6.30 -3.70
N SER A 81 4.10 -5.26 -2.89
CA SER A 81 3.56 -3.92 -3.16
C SER A 81 4.61 -2.94 -3.67
N GLY A 82 5.76 -3.42 -4.12
CA GLY A 82 6.85 -2.64 -4.72
C GLY A 82 7.72 -1.89 -3.72
N VAL A 83 7.89 -2.41 -2.51
CA VAL A 83 8.75 -1.81 -1.48
C VAL A 83 9.79 -2.83 -1.05
N HIS A 84 11.02 -2.64 -1.52
CA HIS A 84 12.14 -3.52 -1.24
C HIS A 84 12.98 -2.93 -0.10
N LEU A 85 13.14 -3.72 0.96
CA LEU A 85 13.95 -3.38 2.13
C LEU A 85 15.27 -4.15 2.12
N PRO A 86 16.34 -3.60 2.72
CA PRO A 86 17.58 -4.34 2.85
C PRO A 86 17.37 -5.56 3.76
N SER A 87 18.09 -6.65 3.48
CA SER A 87 17.93 -7.94 4.18
C SER A 87 18.26 -7.90 5.67
N THR A 88 18.87 -6.81 6.14
CA THR A 88 19.14 -6.54 7.56
C THR A 88 17.93 -6.00 8.31
N MET A 89 16.84 -5.63 7.62
CA MET A 89 15.65 -5.06 8.23
C MET A 89 14.64 -6.13 8.64
N LEU A 90 14.01 -5.91 9.78
CA LEU A 90 12.94 -6.73 10.32
C LEU A 90 11.78 -5.84 10.72
N ILE A 91 10.56 -6.32 10.49
CA ILE A 91 9.33 -5.61 10.83
C ILE A 91 8.47 -6.50 11.72
N GLU A 92 8.07 -5.96 12.85
CA GLU A 92 7.13 -6.59 13.78
C GLU A 92 5.85 -5.74 13.83
N VAL A 93 4.72 -6.37 13.49
CA VAL A 93 3.40 -5.74 13.51
C VAL A 93 2.62 -6.32 14.69
N THR A 94 2.25 -5.47 15.63
CA THR A 94 1.45 -5.85 16.80
C THR A 94 0.06 -5.27 16.69
N LYS A 95 -0.93 -6.16 16.63
CA LYS A 95 -2.36 -5.84 16.69
C LYS A 95 -2.87 -6.31 18.05
N SER A 96 -2.91 -5.44 19.05
CA SER A 96 -3.71 -5.75 20.25
C SER A 96 -5.06 -5.06 20.11
N VAL A 97 -6.12 -5.77 20.54
CA VAL A 97 -7.51 -5.26 20.48
C VAL A 97 -7.71 -4.12 21.51
N ALA A 98 -6.88 -4.10 22.55
CA ALA A 98 -6.90 -3.10 23.62
C ALA A 98 -5.91 -1.94 23.41
N ASP A 99 -4.80 -2.14 22.68
CA ASP A 99 -3.86 -1.06 22.36
C ASP A 99 -3.97 -0.60 20.91
N ARG A 100 -3.39 0.57 20.68
CA ARG A 100 -3.18 1.13 19.36
C ARG A 100 -2.27 0.18 18.55
N PRO A 101 -2.56 -0.07 17.26
CA PRO A 101 -1.66 -0.81 16.38
C PRO A 101 -0.26 -0.22 16.42
N LYS A 102 0.74 -1.09 16.57
CA LYS A 102 2.16 -0.72 16.63
C LYS A 102 2.92 -1.47 15.57
N ILE A 103 3.75 -0.74 14.83
CA ILE A 103 4.75 -1.31 13.93
C ILE A 103 6.11 -0.93 14.48
N VAL A 104 6.99 -1.90 14.67
CA VAL A 104 8.37 -1.66 15.06
C VAL A 104 9.28 -2.20 13.98
N VAL A 105 10.21 -1.36 13.52
CA VAL A 105 11.22 -1.72 12.54
C VAL A 105 12.56 -1.83 13.25
N TYR A 106 13.21 -2.97 13.05
CA TYR A 106 14.52 -3.27 13.59
C TYR A 106 15.51 -3.44 12.46
N GLU A 107 16.77 -3.17 12.77
CA GLU A 107 17.92 -3.53 11.98
C GLU A 107 18.73 -4.57 12.76
N GLN A 108 19.04 -5.68 12.12
CA GLN A 108 19.83 -6.77 12.68
C GLN A 108 20.99 -7.06 11.73
N GLN A 109 22.22 -6.95 12.24
CA GLN A 109 23.39 -7.28 11.44
C GLN A 109 23.47 -8.80 11.18
N PRO A 110 23.95 -9.22 9.99
CA PRO A 110 24.14 -10.63 9.69
C PRO A 110 25.03 -11.31 10.73
N GLY A 111 24.56 -12.42 11.31
CA GLY A 111 25.31 -13.17 12.33
C GLY A 111 25.19 -12.63 13.77
N SER A 112 24.58 -11.47 13.99
CA SER A 112 24.31 -10.94 15.33
C SER A 112 22.90 -11.29 15.79
N LYS A 113 22.72 -11.59 17.08
CA LYS A 113 21.37 -11.71 17.71
C LYS A 113 20.79 -10.36 18.13
N PHE A 114 21.59 -9.29 18.05
CA PHE A 114 21.19 -7.97 18.51
C PHE A 114 20.33 -7.26 17.46
N LYS A 115 19.13 -6.81 17.87
CA LYS A 115 18.21 -6.02 17.06
C LYS A 115 18.27 -4.55 17.52
N SER A 116 18.69 -3.65 16.64
CA SER A 116 18.65 -2.21 16.88
C SER A 116 17.32 -1.64 16.37
N ARG A 117 16.55 -0.94 17.20
CA ARG A 117 15.29 -0.33 16.75
C ARG A 117 15.57 0.90 15.88
N VAL A 118 15.08 0.87 14.65
CA VAL A 118 15.24 1.97 13.66
C VAL A 118 14.12 2.99 13.81
N LEU A 119 12.87 2.53 13.81
CA LEU A 119 11.70 3.36 14.01
C LEU A 119 10.56 2.56 14.67
N TYR A 120 9.63 3.29 15.26
CA TYR A 120 8.34 2.75 15.66
C TYR A 120 7.24 3.67 15.13
N LEU A 121 6.17 3.07 14.63
CA LEU A 121 4.99 3.77 14.17
C LEU A 121 3.81 3.33 15.04
N GLN A 122 3.08 4.30 15.58
CA GLN A 122 1.88 4.06 16.37
C GLN A 122 0.77 4.98 15.85
N LEU A 123 -0.38 4.40 15.53
CA LEU A 123 -1.56 5.17 15.14
C LEU A 123 -2.21 5.78 16.39
N VAL A 124 -2.15 7.10 16.50
CA VAL A 124 -2.85 7.86 17.56
C VAL A 124 -4.07 8.55 16.96
N MET A 125 -5.23 8.35 17.58
CA MET A 125 -6.40 9.18 17.30
C MET A 125 -6.31 10.42 18.18
N VAL A 126 -6.35 11.60 17.55
CA VAL A 126 -6.41 12.89 18.23
C VAL A 126 -7.79 13.47 17.98
N ALA A 127 -8.57 13.71 19.04
CA ALA A 127 -9.77 14.53 18.94
C ALA A 127 -9.33 16.00 18.95
N GLY A 128 -9.75 16.77 17.94
CA GLY A 128 -9.48 18.21 17.88
C GLY A 128 -10.18 18.97 19.01
N LYS A 129 -9.57 20.07 19.44
CA LYS A 129 -10.16 21.02 20.39
C LYS A 129 -11.14 21.95 19.66
#